data_AF-A0A2I0D096-F1
#
_entry.id   AF-A0A2I0D096-F1
#
_cell.length_a   1.000
_cell.length_b   1.000
_cell.length_c   1.000
_cell.angle_alpha   90.00
_cell.angle_beta   90.00
_cell.angle_gamma   90.00
#
_symmetry.space_group_name_H-M   'P 1'
#
loop_
_entity.id
_entity.type
_entity.pdbx_description
1 polymer ?
#
loop_
_entity_poly.entity_id
_entity_poly.type
_entity_poly.pdbx_seq_one_letter_code
_entity_poly.pdbx_strand_id
1 'polypeptide(L)'
;MHWHSSLPDMILERKCTRKERISMTARPALIDTNILCYALDTSDPVKRAVAADLLSQCWRSEIDLSVSVQNLAEFSVVMTEKVKNPVPDETVIRFIRNIASFDGWTIISYDAETILDALNIQKNYSLHFWDALLAATMRQHSIESIFTEDSHFNKVSWIKTINPFQPDKSSRNE
;
A
#
# COMPACT_ATOMS: atom_id res chain seq x y z
N MET A 1 18.95 16.76 -18.64
CA MET A 1 19.15 15.62 -17.72
C MET A 1 18.13 14.56 -18.09
N HIS A 2 18.62 13.49 -18.72
CA HIS A 2 17.81 12.45 -19.33
C HIS A 2 17.21 11.54 -18.25
N TRP A 3 15.90 11.59 -18.08
CA TRP A 3 15.13 10.55 -17.40
C TRP A 3 15.19 9.28 -18.25
N HIS A 4 16.20 8.44 -18.03
CA HIS A 4 16.25 7.12 -18.64
C HIS A 4 15.11 6.28 -18.06
N SER A 5 14.16 6.00 -18.95
CA SER A 5 13.16 4.94 -18.85
C SER A 5 13.86 3.61 -18.57
N SER A 6 13.71 3.07 -17.36
CA SER A 6 14.08 1.68 -17.08
C SER A 6 13.24 1.02 -15.97
N LEU A 7 12.20 1.68 -15.47
CA LEU A 7 11.22 1.09 -14.52
C LEU A 7 9.78 1.11 -15.03
N PRO A 8 9.30 2.08 -15.85
CA PRO A 8 7.94 2.04 -16.36
C PRO A 8 7.72 1.01 -17.49
N ASP A 9 8.72 0.81 -18.36
CA ASP A 9 8.49 0.12 -19.64
C ASP A 9 8.70 -1.40 -19.59
N MET A 10 9.39 -1.93 -18.57
CA MET A 10 9.61 -3.39 -18.44
C MET A 10 8.39 -4.16 -17.91
N ILE A 11 7.31 -3.48 -17.51
CA ILE A 11 6.14 -4.08 -16.86
C ILE A 11 4.93 -4.21 -17.81
N LEU A 12 5.00 -3.68 -19.04
CA LEU A 12 3.79 -3.35 -19.82
C LEU A 12 3.31 -4.36 -20.89
N GLU A 13 3.99 -5.48 -21.18
CA GLU A 13 3.62 -6.32 -22.34
C GLU A 13 3.18 -7.77 -22.05
N ARG A 14 2.59 -8.06 -20.89
CA ARG A 14 1.93 -9.38 -20.70
C ARG A 14 0.53 -9.23 -20.15
N LYS A 15 -0.45 -9.21 -21.06
CA LYS A 15 -1.85 -9.52 -20.72
C LYS A 15 -1.92 -10.99 -20.27
N CYS A 16 -1.74 -11.24 -18.98
CA CYS A 16 -2.01 -12.53 -18.38
C CYS A 16 -3.50 -12.59 -18.02
N THR A 17 -4.27 -13.43 -18.71
CA THR A 17 -5.69 -13.65 -18.40
C THR A 17 -5.80 -14.53 -17.15
N ARG A 18 -6.44 -14.00 -16.10
CA ARG A 18 -6.57 -14.63 -14.78
C ARG A 18 -7.48 -15.86 -14.88
N LYS A 19 -6.97 -17.04 -14.48
CA LYS A 19 -7.81 -18.21 -14.15
C LYS A 19 -8.52 -17.92 -12.83
N GLU A 20 -9.83 -18.12 -12.79
CA GLU A 20 -10.66 -17.95 -11.60
C GLU A 20 -10.09 -18.74 -10.41
N ARG A 21 -9.61 -18.03 -9.39
CA ARG A 21 -9.24 -18.60 -8.11
C ARG A 21 -10.39 -18.35 -7.14
N ILE A 22 -11.30 -19.31 -7.02
CA ILE A 22 -12.20 -19.38 -5.86
C ILE A 22 -11.33 -19.82 -4.69
N SER A 23 -11.01 -18.90 -3.80
CA SER A 23 -10.16 -19.16 -2.66
C SER A 23 -10.84 -18.62 -1.40
N MET A 24 -11.11 -19.50 -0.44
CA MET A 24 -11.54 -19.18 0.92
C MET A 24 -10.38 -18.55 1.73
N THR A 25 -9.63 -17.62 1.13
CA THR A 25 -8.38 -17.08 1.68
C THR A 25 -8.53 -15.63 2.11
N ALA A 26 -7.75 -15.28 3.13
CA ALA A 26 -7.60 -13.93 3.66
C ALA A 26 -7.58 -12.85 2.56
N ARG A 27 -8.22 -11.71 2.84
CA ARG A 27 -8.26 -10.57 1.92
C ARG A 27 -6.83 -10.06 1.63
N PRO A 28 -6.56 -9.53 0.43
CA PRO A 28 -5.25 -9.02 0.07
C PRO A 28 -4.77 -7.95 1.07
N ALA A 29 -3.50 -7.98 1.44
CA ALA A 29 -2.92 -7.05 2.39
C ALA A 29 -3.02 -5.60 1.91
N LEU A 30 -3.28 -4.67 2.82
CA LEU A 30 -3.27 -3.25 2.52
C LEU A 30 -1.83 -2.75 2.31
N ILE A 31 -1.61 -1.95 1.28
CA ILE A 31 -0.38 -1.16 1.12
C ILE A 31 -0.60 0.23 1.72
N ASP A 32 0.23 0.58 2.69
CA ASP A 32 0.22 1.90 3.31
C ASP A 32 0.87 2.96 2.41
N THR A 33 0.60 4.23 2.70
CA THR A 33 1.09 5.39 1.95
C THR A 33 2.62 5.42 1.89
N ASN A 34 3.32 5.12 2.99
CA ASN A 34 4.78 5.15 3.03
C ASN A 34 5.40 4.17 2.01
N ILE A 35 4.82 2.98 1.81
CA ILE A 35 5.29 1.99 0.84
C ILE A 35 5.09 2.50 -0.59
N LEU A 36 3.93 3.10 -0.90
CA LEU A 36 3.67 3.71 -2.21
C LEU A 36 4.67 4.82 -2.51
N CYS A 37 4.94 5.69 -1.52
CA CYS A 37 5.91 6.76 -1.64
C CYS A 37 7.32 6.23 -1.90
N TYR A 38 7.76 5.21 -1.14
CA TYR A 38 9.09 4.62 -1.33
C TYR A 38 9.27 4.02 -2.73
N ALA A 39 8.22 3.48 -3.37
CA ALA A 39 8.32 2.94 -4.72
C ALA A 39 8.71 4.01 -5.78
N LEU A 40 8.37 5.28 -5.55
CA LEU A 40 8.68 6.39 -6.46
C LEU A 40 9.77 7.32 -5.94
N ASP A 41 10.04 7.35 -4.64
CA ASP A 41 11.07 8.20 -4.06
C ASP A 41 12.47 7.75 -4.50
N THR A 42 13.21 8.66 -5.11
CA THR A 42 14.59 8.44 -5.57
C THR A 42 15.63 8.73 -4.50
N SER A 43 15.22 9.27 -3.35
CA SER A 43 16.11 9.68 -2.27
C SER A 43 16.64 8.52 -1.42
N ASP A 44 15.89 7.41 -1.34
CA ASP A 44 16.30 6.17 -0.65
C ASP A 44 16.28 4.97 -1.61
N PRO A 45 17.40 4.67 -2.30
CA PRO A 45 17.44 3.61 -3.31
C PRO A 45 17.22 2.21 -2.73
N VAL A 46 17.53 1.99 -1.44
CA VAL A 46 17.40 0.67 -0.81
C VAL A 46 15.93 0.39 -0.52
N LYS A 47 15.25 1.29 0.17
CA LYS A 47 13.80 1.14 0.42
C LYS A 47 13.00 1.17 -0.87
N ARG A 48 13.42 1.99 -1.84
CA ARG A 48 12.81 2.02 -3.17
C ARG A 48 12.87 0.66 -3.86
N ALA A 49 14.02 0.00 -3.85
CA ALA A 49 14.15 -1.31 -4.48
C ALA A 49 13.20 -2.34 -3.85
N VAL A 50 13.10 -2.36 -2.52
CA VAL A 50 12.19 -3.26 -1.78
C VAL A 50 10.72 -2.95 -2.06
N ALA A 51 10.33 -1.67 -1.99
CA ALA A 51 8.95 -1.26 -2.25
C ALA A 51 8.55 -1.50 -3.71
N ALA A 52 9.43 -1.17 -4.67
CA ALA A 52 9.19 -1.42 -6.08
C ALA A 52 9.07 -2.92 -6.38
N ASP A 53 9.90 -3.76 -5.78
CA ASP A 53 9.78 -5.22 -5.92
C ASP A 53 8.42 -5.71 -5.40
N LEU A 54 8.00 -5.30 -4.19
CA LEU A 54 6.71 -5.68 -3.62
C LEU A 54 5.53 -5.31 -4.53
N LEU A 55 5.50 -4.07 -5.04
CA LEU A 55 4.43 -3.65 -5.97
C LEU A 55 4.50 -4.41 -7.31
N SER A 56 5.71 -4.73 -7.77
CA SER A 56 5.92 -5.48 -9.01
C SER A 56 5.43 -6.93 -8.94
N GLN A 57 5.48 -7.57 -7.77
CA GLN A 57 4.87 -8.88 -7.55
C GLN A 57 3.36 -8.82 -7.82
N CYS A 58 2.69 -7.74 -7.40
CA CYS A 58 1.29 -7.51 -7.73
C CYS A 58 1.06 -7.35 -9.24
N TRP A 59 1.82 -6.48 -9.91
CA TRP A 59 1.69 -6.29 -11.37
C TRP A 59 2.02 -7.54 -12.19
N ARG A 60 2.86 -8.45 -11.67
CA ARG A 60 3.12 -9.77 -12.25
C ARG A 60 2.05 -10.82 -11.93
N SER A 61 1.00 -10.44 -11.20
CA SER A 61 -0.08 -11.33 -10.72
C SER A 61 0.43 -12.47 -9.81
N GLU A 62 1.55 -12.25 -9.11
CA GLU A 62 2.09 -13.21 -8.14
C GLU A 62 1.35 -13.09 -6.79
N ILE A 63 0.93 -11.87 -6.45
CA ILE A 63 0.12 -11.54 -5.28
C ILE A 63 -1.00 -10.58 -5.66
N ASP A 64 -2.08 -10.53 -4.88
CA ASP A 64 -3.03 -9.42 -4.91
C ASP A 64 -2.69 -8.45 -3.76
N LEU A 65 -3.03 -7.17 -3.92
CA LEU A 65 -2.85 -6.13 -2.91
C LEU A 65 -4.11 -5.28 -2.77
N SER A 66 -4.30 -4.69 -1.60
CA SER A 66 -5.36 -3.70 -1.33
C SER A 66 -4.76 -2.31 -1.14
N VAL A 67 -5.52 -1.27 -1.46
CA VAL A 67 -5.15 0.13 -1.15
C VAL A 67 -6.41 0.93 -0.82
N SER A 68 -6.33 1.81 0.18
CA SER A 68 -7.44 2.72 0.50
C SER A 68 -7.41 3.96 -0.39
N VAL A 69 -8.57 4.52 -0.72
CA VAL A 69 -8.68 5.87 -1.29
C VAL A 69 -7.98 6.92 -0.41
N GLN A 70 -7.93 6.71 0.91
CA GLN A 70 -7.15 7.54 1.82
C GLN A 70 -5.65 7.48 1.49
N ASN A 71 -5.09 6.28 1.34
CA ASN A 71 -3.67 6.12 1.01
C ASN A 71 -3.31 6.75 -0.34
N LEU A 72 -4.19 6.63 -1.34
CA LEU A 72 -4.00 7.26 -2.66
C LEU A 72 -4.01 8.79 -2.57
N ALA A 73 -4.89 9.36 -1.74
CA ALA A 73 -4.96 10.80 -1.53
C ALA A 73 -3.75 11.33 -0.75
N GLU A 74 -3.29 10.62 0.29
CA GLU A 74 -2.08 10.98 1.01
C GLU A 74 -0.84 10.87 0.12
N PHE A 75 -0.75 9.79 -0.66
CA PHE A 75 0.32 9.55 -1.62
C PHE A 75 0.43 10.69 -2.64
N SER A 76 -0.69 11.15 -3.21
CA SER A 76 -0.65 12.20 -4.22
C SER A 76 -0.04 13.48 -3.64
N VAL A 77 -0.51 13.93 -2.48
CA VAL A 77 0.01 15.12 -1.79
C VAL A 77 1.48 14.95 -1.40
N VAL A 78 1.87 13.78 -0.86
CA VAL A 78 3.26 13.54 -0.45
C VAL A 78 4.19 13.64 -1.64
N MET A 79 3.85 12.98 -2.76
CA MET A 79 4.71 12.93 -3.93
C MET A 79 4.77 14.24 -4.72
N THR A 80 3.73 15.07 -4.69
CA THR A 80 3.71 16.36 -5.40
C THR A 80 4.21 17.53 -4.56
N GLU A 81 4.17 17.45 -3.23
CA GLU A 81 4.44 18.62 -2.37
C GLU A 81 5.49 18.39 -1.28
N LYS A 82 5.60 17.18 -0.72
CA LYS A 82 6.36 16.96 0.53
C LYS A 82 7.71 16.29 0.35
N VAL A 83 7.92 15.56 -0.74
CA VAL A 83 9.22 14.95 -1.05
C VAL A 83 10.25 16.00 -1.46
N LYS A 84 11.54 15.71 -1.22
CA LYS A 84 12.65 16.62 -1.57
C LYS A 84 12.65 17.01 -3.05
N ASN A 85 12.29 16.08 -3.92
CA ASN A 85 12.16 16.27 -5.36
C ASN A 85 10.73 15.93 -5.78
N PRO A 86 9.82 16.92 -5.83
CA PRO A 86 8.44 16.70 -6.27
C PRO A 86 8.36 15.93 -7.58
N VAL A 87 7.50 14.92 -7.60
CA VAL A 87 7.22 14.11 -8.78
C VAL A 87 6.20 14.85 -9.64
N PRO A 88 6.38 14.91 -10.98
CA PRO A 88 5.41 15.55 -11.86
C PRO A 88 4.01 14.94 -11.74
N ASP A 89 2.98 15.78 -11.72
CA ASP A 89 1.58 15.38 -11.59
C ASP A 89 1.19 14.26 -12.56
N GLU A 90 1.66 14.33 -13.81
CA GLU A 90 1.38 13.29 -14.83
C GLU A 90 1.89 11.90 -14.40
N THR A 91 3.01 11.84 -13.70
CA THR A 91 3.55 10.58 -13.18
C THR A 91 2.70 10.05 -12.02
N VAL A 92 2.26 10.91 -11.11
CA VAL A 92 1.35 10.54 -10.02
C VAL A 92 0.00 10.08 -10.55
N ILE A 93 -0.59 10.82 -11.51
CA ILE A 93 -1.84 10.46 -12.20
C ILE A 93 -1.72 9.10 -12.88
N ARG A 94 -0.63 8.87 -13.62
CA ARG A 94 -0.39 7.58 -14.29
C ARG A 94 -0.26 6.45 -13.27
N PHE A 95 0.44 6.67 -12.16
CA PHE A 95 0.61 5.67 -11.11
C PHE A 95 -0.74 5.27 -10.48
N ILE A 96 -1.54 6.25 -10.07
CA ILE A 96 -2.88 6.01 -9.49
C ILE A 96 -3.80 5.32 -10.51
N ARG A 97 -3.76 5.74 -11.78
CA ARG A 97 -4.55 5.10 -12.86
C ARG A 97 -4.15 3.64 -13.05
N ASN A 98 -2.86 3.33 -13.00
CA ASN A 98 -2.37 1.95 -13.15
C ASN A 98 -2.83 1.06 -11.98
N ILE A 99 -2.82 1.56 -10.75
CA ILE A 99 -3.41 0.87 -9.60
C ILE A 99 -4.91 0.64 -9.84
N ALA A 100 -5.64 1.68 -10.23
CA ALA A 100 -7.10 1.61 -10.38
C ALA A 100 -7.59 0.77 -11.56
N SER A 101 -6.73 0.45 -12.53
CA SER A 101 -7.10 -0.32 -13.73
C SER A 101 -6.57 -1.75 -13.76
N PHE A 102 -5.81 -2.16 -12.75
CA PHE A 102 -5.20 -3.48 -12.70
C PHE A 102 -5.93 -4.40 -11.71
N ASP A 103 -6.41 -5.56 -12.19
CA ASP A 103 -7.25 -6.49 -11.43
C ASP A 103 -6.59 -7.10 -10.17
N GLY A 104 -5.27 -7.00 -10.02
CA GLY A 104 -4.57 -7.42 -8.79
C GLY A 104 -4.71 -6.43 -7.63
N TRP A 105 -5.23 -5.21 -7.87
CA TRP A 105 -5.47 -4.21 -6.84
C TRP A 105 -6.94 -4.15 -6.43
N THR A 106 -7.19 -4.32 -5.14
CA THR A 106 -8.48 -4.02 -4.52
C THR A 106 -8.46 -2.60 -3.95
N ILE A 107 -9.20 -1.67 -4.55
CA ILE A 107 -9.38 -0.33 -4.00
C ILE A 107 -10.53 -0.35 -2.99
N ILE A 108 -10.25 0.08 -1.76
CA ILE A 108 -11.23 0.17 -0.68
C ILE A 108 -11.49 1.63 -0.29
N SER A 109 -12.70 1.90 0.22
CA SER A 109 -13.11 3.21 0.70
C SER A 109 -13.76 3.13 2.07
N TYR A 110 -13.87 4.28 2.72
CA TYR A 110 -14.61 4.46 3.97
C TYR A 110 -15.89 5.27 3.73
N ASP A 111 -16.83 5.11 4.64
CA ASP A 111 -18.10 5.84 4.73
C ASP A 111 -18.28 6.46 6.13
N ALA A 112 -19.48 7.00 6.39
CA ALA A 112 -19.78 7.63 7.67
C ALA A 112 -19.70 6.65 8.86
N GLU A 113 -20.10 5.38 8.68
CA GLU A 113 -20.04 4.37 9.73
C GLU A 113 -18.58 4.00 10.04
N THR A 114 -17.72 3.94 9.02
CA THR A 114 -16.28 3.78 9.22
C THR A 114 -15.68 4.89 10.07
N ILE A 115 -16.14 6.13 9.88
CA ILE A 115 -15.66 7.30 10.66
C ILE A 115 -16.08 7.19 12.12
N LEU A 116 -17.32 6.78 12.40
CA LEU A 116 -17.80 6.54 13.76
C LEU A 116 -17.00 5.43 14.44
N ASP A 117 -16.68 4.37 13.70
CA ASP A 117 -15.81 3.32 14.19
C ASP A 117 -14.37 3.80 14.45
N ALA A 118 -13.81 4.62 13.55
CA ALA A 118 -12.49 5.21 13.71
C ALA A 118 -12.34 5.98 15.03
N LEU A 119 -13.37 6.72 15.44
CA LEU A 119 -13.39 7.43 16.73
C LEU A 119 -13.32 6.46 17.93
N ASN A 120 -14.02 5.32 17.84
CA ASN A 120 -13.95 4.28 18.87
C ASN A 120 -12.56 3.62 18.90
N ILE A 121 -11.99 3.31 17.73
CA ILE A 121 -10.66 2.71 17.59
C ILE A 121 -9.59 3.66 18.12
N GLN A 122 -9.65 4.95 17.77
CA GLN A 122 -8.73 5.98 18.26
C GLN A 122 -8.68 5.97 19.79
N LYS A 123 -9.84 5.96 20.46
CA LYS A 123 -9.94 5.94 21.92
C LYS A 123 -9.38 4.65 22.51
N ASN A 124 -9.75 3.50 21.94
CA ASN A 124 -9.40 2.19 22.48
C ASN A 124 -7.93 1.82 22.29
N TYR A 125 -7.30 2.30 21.22
CA TYR A 125 -5.93 1.94 20.83
C TYR A 125 -4.93 3.11 20.94
N SER A 126 -5.40 4.30 21.35
CA SER A 126 -4.58 5.52 21.42
C SER A 126 -3.83 5.80 20.12
N LEU A 127 -4.56 5.77 19.00
CA LEU A 127 -4.06 6.05 17.65
C LEU A 127 -4.36 7.49 17.24
N HIS A 128 -3.55 8.03 16.31
CA HIS A 128 -3.95 9.24 15.60
C HIS A 128 -5.21 8.96 14.76
N PHE A 129 -6.06 9.97 14.54
CA PHE A 129 -7.35 9.76 13.89
C PHE A 129 -7.21 9.12 12.49
N TRP A 130 -6.26 9.58 11.67
CA TRP A 130 -6.04 9.01 10.33
C TRP A 130 -5.57 7.55 10.35
N ASP A 131 -4.76 7.16 11.33
CA ASP A 131 -4.37 5.74 11.51
C ASP A 131 -5.57 4.91 11.97
N ALA A 132 -6.39 5.46 12.87
CA ALA A 132 -7.62 4.82 13.32
C ALA A 132 -8.66 4.67 12.20
N LEU A 133 -8.77 5.66 11.31
CA LEU A 133 -9.63 5.61 10.13
C LEU A 133 -9.17 4.54 9.15
N LEU A 134 -7.86 4.43 8.93
CA LEU A 134 -7.32 3.36 8.08
C LEU A 134 -7.58 1.98 8.69
N ALA A 135 -7.37 1.83 10.01
CA ALA A 135 -7.67 0.59 10.74
C ALA A 135 -9.18 0.22 10.70
N ALA A 136 -10.07 1.20 10.84
CA ALA A 136 -11.51 1.04 10.69
C ALA A 136 -11.88 0.58 9.27
N THR A 137 -11.28 1.21 8.26
CA THR A 137 -11.46 0.86 6.84
C THR A 137 -11.03 -0.58 6.59
N MET A 138 -9.85 -0.97 7.06
CA MET A 138 -9.38 -2.36 6.97
C MET A 138 -10.36 -3.34 7.61
N ARG A 139 -10.90 -3.00 8.80
CA ARG A 139 -11.87 -3.83 9.51
C ARG A 139 -13.18 -3.99 8.73
N GLN A 140 -13.72 -2.92 8.17
CA GLN A 140 -14.93 -2.95 7.34
C GLN A 140 -14.77 -3.86 6.11
N HIS A 141 -13.58 -3.89 5.52
CA HIS A 141 -13.27 -4.71 4.35
C HIS A 141 -12.68 -6.09 4.68
N SER A 142 -12.65 -6.47 5.97
CA SER A 142 -12.09 -7.74 6.46
C SER A 142 -10.62 -7.96 6.03
N ILE A 143 -9.83 -6.89 6.00
CA ILE A 143 -8.40 -6.92 5.72
C ILE A 143 -7.65 -6.93 7.06
N GLU A 144 -6.83 -7.95 7.27
CA GLU A 144 -6.17 -8.21 8.55
C GLU A 144 -4.67 -7.93 8.52
N SER A 145 -4.10 -7.57 7.37
CA SER A 145 -2.66 -7.28 7.26
C SER A 145 -2.37 -6.02 6.47
N ILE A 146 -1.33 -5.30 6.89
CA ILE A 146 -0.86 -4.06 6.26
C ILE A 146 0.66 -4.12 6.06
N PHE A 147 1.12 -3.77 4.86
CA PHE A 147 2.52 -3.46 4.60
C PHE A 147 2.77 -1.99 4.95
N THR A 148 3.60 -1.74 5.94
CA THR A 148 3.91 -0.39 6.42
C THR A 148 5.24 -0.37 7.18
N GLU A 149 5.95 0.74 7.11
CA GLU A 149 7.08 1.00 8.01
C GLU A 149 6.61 1.35 9.44
N ASP A 150 5.39 1.89 9.59
CA ASP A 150 4.91 2.47 10.83
C ASP A 150 4.53 1.42 11.88
N SER A 151 5.11 1.57 13.07
CA SER A 151 4.90 0.61 14.17
C SER A 151 3.59 0.83 14.94
N HIS A 152 2.85 1.90 14.67
CA HIS A 152 1.65 2.28 15.43
C HIS A 152 0.53 1.22 15.30
N PHE A 153 0.41 0.57 14.14
CA PHE A 153 -0.59 -0.47 13.89
C PHE A 153 -0.39 -1.73 14.73
N ASN A 154 0.81 -1.97 15.29
CA ASN A 154 1.05 -3.09 16.21
C ASN A 154 0.20 -3.03 17.48
N LYS A 155 -0.35 -1.86 17.81
CA LYS A 155 -1.28 -1.71 18.94
C LYS A 155 -2.64 -2.33 18.65
N VAL A 156 -3.02 -2.47 17.38
CA VAL A 156 -4.35 -2.91 16.95
C VAL A 156 -4.39 -4.43 16.82
N SER A 157 -5.19 -5.07 17.68
CA SER A 157 -5.16 -6.52 17.87
C SER A 157 -5.47 -7.37 16.64
N TRP A 158 -6.30 -6.88 15.71
CA TRP A 158 -6.68 -7.60 14.49
C TRP A 158 -5.80 -7.26 13.28
N ILE A 159 -4.82 -6.37 13.43
CA ILE A 159 -3.95 -5.94 12.33
C ILE A 159 -2.58 -6.60 12.49
N LYS A 160 -2.21 -7.40 11.51
CA LYS A 160 -0.84 -7.89 11.30
C LYS A 160 -0.06 -6.85 10.50
N THR A 161 0.83 -6.13 11.20
CA THR A 161 1.79 -5.22 10.58
C THR A 161 2.96 -5.99 9.96
N ILE A 162 3.27 -5.69 8.70
CA ILE A 162 4.39 -6.28 7.96
C ILE A 162 5.29 -5.13 7.51
N ASN A 163 6.48 -5.03 8.09
CA ASN A 163 7.48 -4.05 7.65
C ASN A 163 8.43 -4.72 6.64
N PRO A 164 8.32 -4.41 5.32
CA PRO A 164 9.13 -5.07 4.30
C PRO A 164 10.61 -4.67 4.33
N PHE A 165 10.96 -3.61 5.07
CA PHE A 165 12.33 -3.10 5.18
C PHE A 165 13.11 -3.73 6.34
N GLN A 166 12.46 -4.55 7.16
CA GLN A 166 13.11 -5.29 8.22
C GLN A 166 13.25 -6.76 7.82
N PRO A 167 14.39 -7.42 8.14
CA PRO A 167 14.54 -8.84 7.88
C PRO A 167 13.49 -9.63 8.68
N ASP A 168 12.99 -10.70 8.07
CA ASP A 168 12.03 -11.60 8.70
C ASP A 168 12.64 -12.15 10.00
N LYS A 169 12.02 -11.84 11.15
CA LYS A 169 12.50 -12.32 12.45
C LYS A 169 12.17 -13.80 12.66
N SER A 170 11.37 -14.42 11.80
CA SER A 170 11.01 -15.84 11.89
C SER A 170 12.15 -16.79 11.48
N SER A 171 13.22 -16.30 10.84
CA SER A 171 14.37 -17.10 10.40
C SER A 171 15.57 -17.06 11.36
N ARG A 172 15.38 -16.70 12.64
CA ARG A 172 16.47 -16.65 13.66
C ARG A 172 16.36 -17.68 14.79
N ASN A 173 15.48 -18.66 14.66
CA ASN A 173 15.40 -19.79 15.59
C ASN A 173 15.63 -21.11 14.85
N GLU A 174 16.87 -21.35 14.41
CA GLU A 174 17.44 -22.70 14.22
C GLU A 174 18.87 -22.70 14.78
#